data_AF-A0A2S6Q8I5-F1
#
_entry.id   AF-A0A2S6Q8I5-F1
#
_cell.length_a   1.000
_cell.length_b   1.000
_cell.length_c   1.000
_cell.angle_alpha   90.00
_cell.angle_beta   90.00
_cell.angle_gamma   90.00
#
_symmetry.space_group_name_H-M   'P 1'
#
loop_
_entity.id
_entity.type
_entity.pdbx_description
1 polymer ?
#
loop_
_entity_poly.entity_id
_entity_poly.type
_entity_poly.pdbx_seq_one_letter_code
_entity_poly.pdbx_strand_id
1 'polypeptide(L)'
;MRLILFTLIAVFTFSFNSYAQMSMPDITKLIHHDNGNIYASDYLIIVVYDEFNNAASAKAVANYLNAEVIGGLKHKNWWQISVRADSLEKLNQIKDLTLEHEYVQDVIIDKINKY
;
A
#
# COMPACT_ATOMS: atom_id res chain seq x y z
N MET A 1 23.80 -34.08 38.79
CA MET A 1 23.72 -32.87 37.94
C MET A 1 24.15 -33.24 36.53
N ARG A 2 23.21 -33.40 35.59
CA ARG A 2 23.49 -33.54 34.14
C ARG A 2 22.38 -32.82 33.38
N LEU A 3 22.80 -31.86 32.56
CA LEU A 3 21.99 -30.93 31.77
C LEU A 3 21.05 -31.68 30.81
N ILE A 4 19.78 -31.29 30.80
CA ILE A 4 18.83 -31.62 29.72
C ILE A 4 19.00 -30.55 28.64
N LEU A 5 19.44 -30.95 27.46
CA LEU A 5 19.56 -30.09 26.29
C LEU A 5 18.16 -29.94 25.66
N PHE A 6 17.52 -28.78 25.85
CA PHE A 6 16.30 -28.44 25.14
C PHE A 6 16.65 -27.93 23.75
N THR A 7 16.45 -28.75 22.72
CA THR A 7 16.51 -28.28 21.33
C THR A 7 15.17 -27.63 21.00
N LEU A 8 15.12 -26.30 21.07
CA LEU A 8 13.96 -25.51 20.65
C LEU A 8 13.92 -25.50 19.12
N ILE A 9 13.05 -26.31 18.51
CA ILE A 9 12.76 -26.23 17.08
C ILE A 9 11.81 -25.04 16.88
N ALA A 10 12.35 -23.90 16.45
CA ALA A 10 11.55 -22.77 16.02
C ALA A 10 10.93 -23.12 14.66
N VAL A 11 9.63 -23.45 14.66
CA VAL A 11 8.84 -23.61 13.44
C VAL A 11 8.53 -22.21 12.90
N PHE A 12 9.33 -21.75 11.94
CA PHE A 12 9.00 -20.57 11.14
C PHE A 12 7.88 -20.95 10.16
N THR A 13 6.65 -20.56 10.48
CA THR A 13 5.54 -20.60 9.52
C THR A 13 5.70 -19.43 8.55
N PHE A 14 6.17 -19.72 7.33
CA PHE A 14 6.10 -18.79 6.22
C PHE A 14 4.66 -18.75 5.70
N SER A 15 3.88 -17.77 6.14
CA SER A 15 2.58 -17.47 5.52
C SER A 15 2.81 -16.76 4.19
N PHE A 16 2.67 -17.49 3.08
CA PHE A 16 2.57 -16.89 1.75
C PHE A 16 1.22 -16.21 1.60
N ASN A 17 1.13 -14.95 2.03
CA ASN A 17 0.04 -14.09 1.59
C ASN A 17 0.30 -13.76 0.11
N SER A 18 -0.31 -14.52 -0.79
CA SER A 18 -0.45 -14.12 -2.19
C SER A 18 -1.38 -12.92 -2.21
N TYR A 19 -0.81 -11.72 -2.27
CA TYR A 19 -1.62 -10.51 -2.49
C TYR A 19 -2.27 -10.63 -3.87
N ALA A 20 -3.56 -10.32 -3.91
CA ALA A 20 -4.32 -10.29 -5.16
C ALA A 20 -3.68 -9.31 -6.14
N GLN A 21 -3.97 -9.53 -7.44
CA GLN A 21 -3.78 -8.48 -8.44
C GLN A 21 -4.45 -7.19 -7.96
N MET A 22 -3.83 -6.05 -8.28
CA MET A 22 -4.40 -4.73 -7.97
C MET A 22 -5.87 -4.66 -8.40
N SER A 23 -6.70 -4.10 -7.53
CA SER A 23 -8.12 -3.90 -7.80
C SER A 23 -8.34 -2.66 -8.65
N MET A 24 -9.36 -2.71 -9.51
CA MET A 24 -9.89 -1.50 -10.13
C MET A 24 -10.45 -0.54 -9.07
N PRO A 25 -10.39 0.78 -9.31
CA PRO A 25 -10.99 1.79 -8.46
C PRO A 25 -12.51 1.71 -8.41
N ASP A 26 -13.04 1.94 -7.21
CA ASP A 26 -14.46 2.08 -6.97
C ASP A 26 -14.96 3.36 -7.64
N ILE A 27 -15.72 3.20 -8.72
CA ILE A 27 -16.27 4.30 -9.51
C ILE A 27 -17.28 5.17 -8.73
N THR A 28 -17.70 4.76 -7.53
CA THR A 28 -18.53 5.57 -6.65
C THR A 28 -17.70 6.54 -5.79
N LYS A 29 -16.37 6.36 -5.75
CA LYS A 29 -15.42 7.14 -4.95
C LYS A 29 -14.46 7.91 -5.86
N LEU A 30 -15.05 8.80 -6.64
CA LEU A 30 -14.34 9.63 -7.60
C LEU A 30 -14.34 11.09 -7.15
N ILE A 31 -13.17 11.72 -7.24
CA ILE A 31 -13.03 13.17 -7.05
C ILE A 31 -13.03 13.84 -8.42
N HIS A 32 -13.99 14.73 -8.62
CA HIS A 32 -14.05 15.60 -9.79
C HIS A 32 -13.34 16.90 -9.47
N HIS A 33 -12.31 17.22 -10.26
CA HIS A 33 -11.58 18.48 -10.13
C HIS A 33 -12.00 19.46 -11.22
N ASP A 34 -11.96 20.76 -10.93
CA ASP A 34 -12.49 21.82 -11.80
C ASP A 34 -11.80 21.92 -13.17
N ASN A 35 -10.58 21.38 -13.30
CA ASN A 35 -9.86 21.27 -14.56
C ASN A 35 -10.32 20.09 -15.45
N GLY A 36 -11.38 19.38 -15.06
CA GLY A 36 -11.94 18.24 -15.78
C GLY A 36 -11.29 16.89 -15.48
N ASN A 37 -10.26 16.85 -14.62
CA ASN A 37 -9.63 15.61 -14.19
C ASN A 37 -10.51 14.85 -13.18
N ILE A 38 -10.42 13.52 -13.23
CA ILE A 38 -11.08 12.62 -12.29
C ILE A 38 -10.01 11.77 -11.62
N TYR A 39 -10.09 11.66 -10.29
CA TYR A 39 -9.14 10.91 -9.47
C TYR A 39 -9.86 9.84 -8.66
N ALA A 40 -9.21 8.68 -8.51
CA ALA A 40 -9.65 7.64 -7.58
C ALA A 40 -9.34 8.08 -6.15
N SER A 41 -10.34 8.07 -5.26
CA SER A 41 -10.18 8.54 -3.88
C SER A 41 -10.12 7.43 -2.83
N ASP A 42 -10.31 6.20 -3.28
CA ASP A 42 -10.39 4.98 -2.48
C ASP A 42 -9.03 4.35 -2.20
N TYR A 43 -7.99 4.66 -2.99
CA TYR A 43 -6.65 4.17 -2.77
C TYR A 43 -5.53 5.09 -3.27
N LEU A 44 -4.31 4.81 -2.78
CA LEU A 44 -3.05 5.24 -3.37
C LEU A 44 -2.26 4.02 -3.86
N ILE A 45 -1.47 4.21 -4.91
CA ILE A 45 -0.44 3.24 -5.28
C ILE A 45 0.88 3.74 -4.70
N ILE A 46 1.45 2.99 -3.77
CA ILE A 46 2.79 3.26 -3.24
C ILE A 46 3.81 2.44 -4.02
N VAL A 47 4.95 3.04 -4.29
CA VAL A 47 6.15 2.38 -4.79
C VAL A 47 7.10 2.24 -3.63
N VAL A 48 7.49 1.01 -3.30
CA VAL A 48 8.47 0.76 -2.23
C VAL A 48 9.86 0.49 -2.81
N TYR A 49 10.91 0.75 -2.05
CA TYR A 49 12.26 0.36 -2.46
C TYR A 49 12.37 -1.16 -2.65
N ASP A 50 13.28 -1.60 -3.53
CA ASP A 50 13.45 -3.01 -3.90
C ASP A 50 13.68 -3.92 -2.68
N GLU A 51 14.52 -3.50 -1.74
CA GLU A 51 14.81 -4.21 -0.50
C GLU A 51 13.59 -4.36 0.43
N PHE A 52 12.62 -3.47 0.28
CA PHE A 52 11.37 -3.45 1.05
C PHE A 52 10.17 -3.93 0.23
N ASN A 53 10.37 -4.52 -0.96
CA ASN A 53 9.30 -5.02 -1.81
C ASN A 53 8.69 -6.33 -1.28
N ASN A 54 8.02 -6.24 -0.14
CA ASN A 54 7.38 -7.34 0.52
C ASN A 54 6.09 -6.90 1.25
N ALA A 55 5.30 -7.92 1.56
CA ALA A 55 4.04 -7.86 2.27
C ALA A 55 4.08 -7.06 3.59
N ALA A 56 5.12 -7.29 4.39
CA ALA A 56 5.24 -6.75 5.73
C ALA A 56 5.54 -5.26 5.68
N SER A 57 6.44 -4.83 4.78
CA SER A 57 6.74 -3.42 4.54
C SER A 57 5.51 -2.66 4.03
N ALA A 58 4.77 -3.20 3.05
CA ALA A 58 3.51 -2.58 2.60
C ALA A 58 2.47 -2.46 3.73
N LYS A 59 2.37 -3.48 4.60
CA LYS A 59 1.49 -3.44 5.77
C LYS A 59 1.93 -2.42 6.82
N ALA A 60 3.24 -2.22 7.00
CA ALA A 60 3.77 -1.19 7.88
C ALA A 60 3.36 0.22 7.40
N VAL A 61 3.49 0.49 6.09
CA VAL A 61 3.04 1.76 5.49
C VAL A 61 1.52 1.93 5.66
N ALA A 62 0.73 0.89 5.41
CA ALA A 62 -0.71 0.95 5.61
C ALA A 62 -1.08 1.25 7.08
N ASN A 63 -0.42 0.61 8.04
CA ASN A 63 -0.66 0.87 9.47
C ASN A 63 -0.33 2.32 9.85
N TYR A 64 0.76 2.88 9.32
CA TYR A 64 1.16 4.27 9.54
C TYR A 64 0.06 5.26 9.07
N LEU A 65 -0.66 4.91 8.02
CA LEU A 65 -1.76 5.71 7.46
C LEU A 65 -3.14 5.34 8.04
N ASN A 66 -3.22 4.39 8.98
CA ASN A 66 -4.47 3.79 9.45
C ASN A 66 -5.35 3.27 8.27
N ALA A 67 -4.71 2.50 7.39
CA ALA A 67 -5.20 2.03 6.11
C ALA A 67 -5.07 0.50 5.96
N GLU A 68 -5.55 -0.04 4.83
CA GLU A 68 -5.43 -1.47 4.51
C GLU A 68 -4.72 -1.69 3.17
N VAL A 69 -3.93 -2.76 3.06
CA VAL A 69 -3.34 -3.18 1.79
C VAL A 69 -4.39 -3.94 0.98
N ILE A 70 -4.69 -3.44 -0.22
CA ILE A 70 -5.69 -4.00 -1.14
C ILE A 70 -5.07 -5.05 -2.05
N GLY A 71 -3.86 -4.77 -2.56
CA GLY A 71 -3.19 -5.63 -3.52
C GLY A 71 -1.76 -5.17 -3.78
N GLY A 72 -1.04 -5.94 -4.59
CA GLY A 72 0.34 -5.62 -4.91
C GLY A 72 0.77 -6.21 -6.24
N LEU A 73 1.69 -5.50 -6.90
CA LEU A 73 2.32 -5.91 -8.14
C LEU A 73 3.83 -5.97 -7.93
N LYS A 74 4.30 -7.10 -7.40
CA LYS A 74 5.69 -7.25 -6.94
C LYS A 74 6.73 -6.90 -8.02
N HIS A 75 6.53 -7.27 -9.28
CA HIS A 75 7.53 -6.98 -10.32
C HIS A 75 7.66 -5.48 -10.67
N LYS A 76 6.80 -4.62 -10.12
CA LYS A 76 6.89 -3.15 -10.22
C LYS A 76 7.15 -2.47 -8.87
N ASN A 77 7.29 -3.23 -7.79
CA ASN A 77 7.33 -2.73 -6.41
C ASN A 77 6.09 -1.91 -6.00
N TRP A 78 4.97 -2.13 -6.68
CA TRP A 78 3.77 -1.35 -6.42
C TRP A 78 2.86 -2.04 -5.42
N TRP A 79 2.31 -1.28 -4.49
CA TRP A 79 1.33 -1.73 -3.51
C TRP A 79 0.16 -0.76 -3.46
N GLN A 80 -1.05 -1.30 -3.49
CA GLN A 80 -2.28 -0.52 -3.44
C GLN A 80 -2.76 -0.47 -1.99
N ILE A 81 -2.94 0.73 -1.45
CA ILE A 81 -3.35 0.97 -0.07
C ILE A 81 -4.65 1.76 -0.07
N SER A 82 -5.66 1.29 0.67
CA SER A 82 -6.92 2.00 0.81
C SER A 82 -6.73 3.29 1.59
N VAL A 83 -7.31 4.38 1.10
CA VAL A 83 -7.28 5.66 1.81
C VAL A 83 -8.67 6.25 1.89
N ARG A 84 -8.84 7.22 2.78
CA ARG A 84 -10.07 7.99 2.90
C ARG A 84 -9.78 9.44 2.52
N ALA A 85 -10.08 9.78 1.28
CA ALA A 85 -10.04 11.15 0.80
C ALA A 85 -11.35 11.51 0.11
N ASP A 86 -11.85 12.70 0.40
CA ASP A 86 -13.04 13.32 -0.20
C ASP A 86 -12.69 14.46 -1.17
N SER A 87 -11.41 14.78 -1.27
CA SER A 87 -10.88 15.91 -2.04
C SER A 87 -9.46 15.62 -2.54
N LEU A 88 -9.07 16.28 -3.62
CA LEU A 88 -7.72 16.16 -4.17
C LEU A 88 -6.66 16.71 -3.19
N GLU A 89 -7.01 17.76 -2.44
CA GLU A 89 -6.15 18.28 -1.37
C GLU A 89 -5.87 17.19 -0.34
N LYS A 90 -6.90 16.46 0.12
CA LYS A 90 -6.71 15.38 1.08
C LYS A 90 -5.87 14.23 0.51
N LEU A 91 -6.07 13.87 -0.75
CA LEU A 91 -5.21 12.88 -1.42
C LEU A 91 -3.74 13.31 -1.45
N ASN A 92 -3.47 14.57 -1.78
CA ASN A 92 -2.12 15.11 -1.78
C ASN A 92 -1.51 15.13 -0.37
N GLN A 93 -2.28 15.51 0.66
CA GLN A 93 -1.79 15.43 2.05
C GLN A 93 -1.43 14.00 2.46
N ILE A 94 -2.25 13.01 2.11
CA ILE A 94 -1.96 11.61 2.41
C ILE A 94 -0.74 11.14 1.60
N LYS A 95 -0.63 11.55 0.34
CA LYS A 95 0.54 11.29 -0.51
C LYS A 95 1.82 11.79 0.15
N ASP A 96 1.83 13.07 0.55
CA ASP A 96 2.99 13.71 1.16
C ASP A 96 3.38 13.02 2.47
N LEU A 97 2.40 12.71 3.33
CA LEU A 97 2.62 11.92 4.55
C LEU A 97 3.21 10.54 4.25
N THR A 98 2.71 9.87 3.21
CA THR A 98 3.17 8.53 2.83
C THR A 98 4.62 8.54 2.35
N LEU A 99 5.06 9.61 1.68
CA LEU A 99 6.45 9.80 1.23
C LEU A 99 7.44 9.98 2.39
N GLU A 100 6.97 10.32 3.60
CA GLU A 100 7.84 10.40 4.78
C GLU A 100 8.22 9.02 5.34
N HIS A 101 7.53 7.94 4.93
CA HIS A 101 7.80 6.60 5.43
C HIS A 101 9.06 6.01 4.78
N GLU A 102 9.96 5.46 5.60
CA GLU A 102 11.28 4.93 5.18
C GLU A 102 11.28 3.85 4.08
N TYR A 103 10.15 3.20 3.81
CA TYR A 103 10.05 2.13 2.81
C TYR A 103 9.56 2.66 1.46
N VAL A 104 9.00 3.87 1.44
CA VAL A 104 8.32 4.44 0.29
C VAL A 104 9.32 5.22 -0.56
N GLN A 105 9.37 4.87 -1.83
CA GLN A 105 10.15 5.56 -2.84
C GLN A 105 9.32 6.62 -3.57
N ASP A 106 8.06 6.30 -3.89
CA ASP A 106 7.15 7.20 -4.59
C ASP A 106 5.69 6.85 -4.29
N VAL A 107 4.78 7.76 -4.60
CA VAL A 107 3.33 7.59 -4.40
C VAL A 107 2.56 8.18 -5.58
N ILE A 108 1.72 7.34 -6.17
CA ILE A 108 0.93 7.65 -7.35
C ILE A 108 -0.54 7.80 -6.93
N ILE A 109 -1.12 8.94 -7.30
CA ILE A 109 -2.57 9.17 -7.28
C ILE A 109 -3.10 8.79 -8.64
N ASP A 110 -3.98 7.79 -8.70
CA ASP A 110 -4.52 7.29 -9.96
C ASP A 110 -5.49 8.30 -10.57
N LYS A 111 -5.22 8.68 -11.82
CA LYS A 111 -6.02 9.62 -12.60
C LYS A 111 -6.77 8.85 -13.65
N ILE A 112 -8.10 8.94 -13.62
CA ILE A 112 -8.96 8.34 -14.62
C ILE A 112 -9.02 9.26 -15.82
N ASN A 113 -8.38 8.85 -16.92
CA ASN A 113 -8.54 9.53 -18.21
C ASN A 113 -9.92 9.18 -18.78
N LYS A 114 -10.70 10.21 -19.15
CA LYS A 114 -11.91 9.98 -19.96
C LYS A 114 -11.47 9.52 -21.36
N TYR A 115 -12.01 8.39 -21.80
CA TYR A 115 -11.87 7.89 -23.18
C TYR A 115 -12.49 8.85 -24.19
#